data_AF-A0A7C1AGY6-F1
#
_entry.id   AF-A0A7C1AGY6-F1
#
_cell.length_a   1.000
_cell.length_b   1.000
_cell.length_c   1.000
_cell.angle_alpha   90.00
_cell.angle_beta   90.00
_cell.angle_gamma   90.00
#
_symmetry.space_group_name_H-M   'P 1'
#
loop_
_entity.id
_entity.type
_entity.pdbx_description
1 polymer ?
#
loop_
_entity_poly.entity_id
_entity_poly.type
_entity_poly.pdbx_seq_one_letter_code
_entity_poly.pdbx_strand_id
1 'polypeptide(L)'
;MEIKGSLNRIKNRFFDSPKNFNKVKEANLSEIKAAYQNRKTILKSVPRIIQLEHSTFCNLECIGCPHFYQKNSFATHLDAKVVDRLIPIFPKVEQIQLNGGGEPFLAKGLEDALEVYSSFNIRITTTTNLLHLTHRILNV
;
A
#
# COMPACT_ATOMS: atom_id res chain seq x y z
N MET A 1 -4.09 4.15 -18.39
CA MET A 1 -2.81 4.59 -18.99
C MET A 1 -1.75 4.57 -17.89
N GLU A 2 -0.65 3.84 -18.05
CA GLU A 2 -0.49 2.46 -17.56
C GLU A 2 0.59 2.44 -16.47
N ILE A 3 0.35 1.77 -15.34
CA ILE A 3 1.35 1.57 -14.27
C ILE A 3 2.55 0.75 -14.80
N LYS A 4 2.33 -0.08 -15.83
CA LYS A 4 3.38 -0.83 -16.54
C LYS A 4 4.55 0.02 -17.06
N GLY A 5 4.28 1.24 -17.54
CA GLY A 5 5.31 2.18 -17.98
C GLY A 5 6.17 2.72 -16.83
N SER A 6 5.57 2.86 -15.64
CA SER A 6 6.26 3.24 -14.41
C SER A 6 7.09 2.07 -13.89
N LEU A 7 6.53 0.86 -13.82
CA LEU A 7 7.22 -0.37 -13.42
C LEU A 7 8.51 -0.63 -14.21
N ASN A 8 8.49 -0.52 -15.54
CA ASN A 8 9.70 -0.70 -16.35
C ASN A 8 10.76 0.39 -16.13
N ARG A 9 10.33 1.63 -15.83
CA ARG A 9 11.26 2.73 -15.48
C ARG A 9 11.83 2.59 -14.06
N ILE A 10 11.05 2.09 -13.11
CA ILE A 10 11.49 1.83 -11.73
C ILE A 10 12.46 0.64 -11.71
N LYS A 11 12.14 -0.44 -12.45
CA LYS A 11 13.03 -1.58 -12.70
C LYS A 11 14.43 -1.12 -13.15
N ASN A 12 14.49 -0.25 -14.16
CA ASN A 12 15.76 0.23 -14.70
C ASN A 12 16.49 1.29 -13.86
N ARG A 13 15.87 1.87 -12.81
CA ARG A 13 16.47 2.97 -12.01
C ARG A 13 16.83 2.56 -10.57
N PHE A 14 16.22 1.51 -10.03
CA PHE A 14 16.36 1.15 -8.62
C PHE A 14 16.85 -0.29 -8.37
N PHE A 15 16.89 -1.17 -9.38
CA PHE A 15 17.12 -2.62 -9.22
C PHE A 15 18.52 -3.12 -9.65
N ASP A 16 19.53 -2.25 -9.78
CA ASP A 16 20.89 -2.64 -10.20
C ASP A 16 21.69 -3.42 -9.13
N SER A 17 21.08 -3.82 -8.00
CA SER A 17 21.71 -4.66 -6.99
C SER A 17 20.64 -5.33 -6.11
N PRO A 18 20.83 -6.59 -5.66
CA PRO A 18 19.95 -7.22 -4.68
C PRO A 18 20.00 -6.42 -3.37
N LYS A 19 19.06 -5.49 -3.20
CA LYS A 19 18.92 -4.72 -1.97
C LYS A 19 18.32 -5.63 -0.91
N ASN A 20 19.07 -5.84 0.17
CA ASN A 20 18.52 -6.46 1.36
C ASN A 20 17.59 -5.45 2.07
N PHE A 21 16.33 -5.37 1.60
CA PHE A 21 15.34 -4.46 2.16
C PHE A 21 15.06 -4.75 3.65
N ASN A 22 15.28 -5.98 4.13
CA ASN A 22 15.11 -6.29 5.55
C ASN A 22 16.06 -5.48 6.43
N LYS A 23 17.35 -5.38 6.05
CA LYS A 23 18.31 -4.52 6.77
C LYS A 23 17.91 -3.04 6.77
N VAL A 24 17.35 -2.55 5.65
CA VAL A 24 16.89 -1.15 5.53
C VAL A 24 15.67 -0.89 6.44
N LYS A 25 14.74 -1.84 6.52
CA LYS A 25 13.57 -1.78 7.41
C LYS A 25 13.99 -1.86 8.89
N GLU A 26 14.93 -2.73 9.22
CA GLU A 26 15.52 -2.83 10.57
C GLU A 26 16.23 -1.54 11.01
N ALA A 27 16.94 -0.89 10.10
CA ALA A 27 17.55 0.41 10.35
C ALA A 27 16.49 1.49 10.65
N ASN A 28 15.40 1.53 9.87
CA ASN A 28 14.28 2.45 10.13
C ASN A 28 13.62 2.18 11.50
N LEU A 29 13.44 0.91 11.88
CA LEU A 29 12.94 0.55 13.20
C LEU A 29 13.88 0.99 14.34
N SER A 30 15.18 0.82 14.16
CA SER A 30 16.20 1.26 15.12
C SER A 30 16.16 2.78 15.29
N GLU A 31 16.00 3.53 14.20
CA GLU A 31 15.84 4.98 14.21
C GLU A 31 14.58 5.42 14.96
N ILE A 32 13.43 4.76 14.73
CA ILE A 32 12.18 5.01 15.47
C ILE A 32 12.38 4.78 16.97
N LYS A 33 12.98 3.65 17.36
CA LYS A 33 13.24 3.30 18.76
C LYS A 33 14.15 4.32 19.44
N ALA A 34 15.23 4.70 18.78
CA ALA A 34 16.16 5.71 19.29
C ALA A 34 15.48 7.07 19.44
N ALA A 35 14.68 7.49 18.45
CA ALA A 35 13.95 8.76 18.52
C ALA A 35 12.95 8.79 19.69
N TYR A 36 12.23 7.69 19.92
CA TYR A 36 11.32 7.52 21.06
C TYR A 36 12.08 7.59 22.40
N GLN A 37 13.16 6.83 22.57
CA GLN A 37 13.98 6.82 23.79
C GLN A 37 14.55 8.21 24.10
N ASN A 38 14.97 8.94 23.06
CA ASN A 38 15.51 10.30 23.18
C ASN A 38 14.45 11.40 23.18
N ARG A 39 13.15 11.04 23.27
CA ARG A 39 12.00 11.97 23.28
C ARG A 39 12.06 13.03 22.18
N LYS A 40 12.50 12.63 20.98
CA LYS A 40 12.55 13.53 19.82
C LYS A 40 11.12 13.92 19.42
N THR A 41 10.91 15.20 19.17
CA THR A 41 9.62 15.75 18.71
C THR A 41 9.51 15.80 17.19
N ILE A 42 10.62 15.60 16.48
CA ILE A 42 10.69 15.52 15.01
C ILE A 42 11.34 14.19 14.63
N LEU A 43 10.64 13.38 13.85
CA LEU A 43 11.12 12.09 13.36
C LEU A 43 11.75 12.24 11.98
N LYS A 44 12.93 11.63 11.81
CA LYS A 44 13.61 11.48 10.51
C LYS A 44 13.31 10.13 9.84
N SER A 45 12.79 9.18 10.62
CA SER A 45 12.30 7.89 10.17
C SER A 45 10.99 8.02 9.39
N VAL A 46 10.61 6.96 8.69
CA VAL A 46 9.33 6.88 7.96
C VAL A 46 8.40 5.85 8.60
N PRO A 47 7.09 5.90 8.31
CA PRO A 47 6.14 4.89 8.81
C PRO A 47 6.54 3.48 8.39
N ARG A 48 6.46 2.53 9.32
CA ARG A 48 6.67 1.09 9.03
C ARG A 48 5.43 0.43 8.42
N ILE A 49 4.26 0.93 8.77
CA ILE A 49 2.97 0.42 8.34
C ILE A 49 2.22 1.60 7.73
N ILE A 50 1.70 1.40 6.53
CA ILE A 50 0.87 2.38 5.83
C ILE A 50 -0.49 1.75 5.58
N GLN A 51 -1.56 2.43 5.99
CA GLN A 51 -2.89 2.13 5.48
C GLN A 51 -3.09 2.93 4.19
N LEU A 52 -3.35 2.24 3.09
CA LEU A 52 -3.51 2.83 1.77
C LEU A 52 -4.75 2.24 1.10
N GLU A 53 -5.84 2.99 1.17
CA GLU A 53 -7.10 2.62 0.56
C GLU A 53 -7.05 2.82 -0.96
N HIS A 54 -7.16 1.74 -1.73
CA HIS A 54 -7.08 1.79 -3.20
C HIS A 54 -8.44 2.07 -3.85
N SER A 55 -9.52 1.83 -3.13
CA SER A 55 -10.90 2.05 -3.55
C SER A 55 -11.75 2.34 -2.34
N THR A 56 -12.51 3.44 -2.38
CA THR A 56 -13.55 3.71 -1.38
C THR A 56 -14.91 3.18 -1.84
N PHE A 57 -14.99 2.55 -3.03
CA PHE A 57 -16.18 1.82 -3.47
C PHE A 57 -16.33 0.51 -2.71
N CYS A 58 -17.57 0.17 -2.34
CA CYS A 58 -17.94 -1.16 -1.83
C CYS A 58 -19.19 -1.67 -2.57
N ASN A 59 -19.25 -2.98 -2.82
CA ASN A 59 -20.40 -3.66 -3.41
C ASN A 59 -21.45 -4.10 -2.37
N LEU A 60 -21.22 -3.81 -1.09
CA LEU A 60 -22.14 -4.11 0.01
C LEU A 60 -22.55 -2.83 0.75
N GLU A 61 -23.73 -2.89 1.38
CA GLU A 61 -24.31 -1.84 2.22
C GLU A 61 -24.60 -2.41 3.62
N CYS A 62 -23.56 -2.93 4.29
CA CYS A 62 -23.69 -3.52 5.62
C CYS A 62 -24.27 -2.49 6.61
N ILE A 63 -25.23 -2.88 7.45
CA ILE A 63 -25.96 -1.96 8.35
C ILE A 63 -25.07 -1.11 9.28
N GLY A 64 -23.88 -1.60 9.64
CA GLY A 64 -22.90 -0.87 10.46
C GLY A 64 -21.89 -0.03 9.66
N CYS A 65 -21.99 0.02 8.34
CA CYS A 65 -21.04 0.68 7.45
C CYS A 65 -21.58 2.02 6.94
N PRO A 66 -20.74 3.06 6.76
CA PRO A 66 -21.15 4.32 6.13
C PRO A 66 -21.82 4.16 4.77
N HIS A 67 -21.44 3.14 3.99
CA HIS A 67 -22.05 2.84 2.69
C HIS A 67 -23.55 2.58 2.75
N PHE A 68 -24.11 2.14 3.88
CA PHE A 68 -25.55 1.91 4.03
C PHE A 68 -26.38 3.16 3.77
N TYR A 69 -25.92 4.34 4.20
CA TYR A 69 -26.62 5.60 3.99
C TYR A 69 -25.98 6.47 2.90
N GLN A 70 -24.67 6.33 2.64
CA GLN A 70 -23.98 7.10 1.60
C GLN A 70 -24.11 6.48 0.21
N LYS A 71 -24.34 5.17 0.09
CA LYS A 71 -24.51 4.46 -1.20
C LYS A 71 -23.39 4.75 -2.21
N ASN A 72 -22.14 4.64 -1.79
CA ASN A 72 -20.95 5.03 -2.58
C ASN A 72 -20.92 6.50 -3.04
N SER A 73 -21.72 7.39 -2.45
CA SER A 73 -21.62 8.83 -2.72
C SER A 73 -20.21 9.30 -2.41
N PHE A 74 -19.59 10.02 -3.34
CA PHE A 74 -18.20 10.48 -3.27
C PHE A 74 -17.14 9.38 -3.28
N ALA A 75 -17.51 8.13 -3.59
CA ALA A 75 -16.55 7.06 -3.73
C ALA A 75 -15.60 7.31 -4.91
N THR A 76 -14.34 6.91 -4.74
CA THR A 76 -13.27 7.14 -5.70
C THR A 76 -12.25 6.00 -5.64
N HIS A 77 -11.41 5.92 -6.67
CA HIS A 77 -10.24 5.06 -6.67
C HIS A 77 -8.98 5.88 -6.43
N LEU A 78 -7.99 5.26 -5.81
CA LEU A 78 -6.68 5.87 -5.63
C LEU A 78 -6.04 6.13 -7.00
N ASP A 79 -5.55 7.36 -7.21
CA ASP A 79 -4.75 7.67 -8.40
C ASP A 79 -3.43 6.89 -8.32
N ALA A 80 -3.10 6.13 -9.37
CA ALA A 80 -1.85 5.40 -9.51
C ALA A 80 -0.60 6.24 -9.22
N LYS A 81 -0.64 7.55 -9.53
CA LYS A 81 0.45 8.49 -9.23
C LYS A 81 0.75 8.61 -7.74
N VAL A 82 -0.21 8.29 -6.86
CA VAL A 82 0.03 8.25 -5.41
C VAL A 82 1.04 7.16 -5.09
N VAL A 83 0.89 5.96 -5.66
CA VAL A 83 1.84 4.86 -5.48
C VAL A 83 3.22 5.27 -5.97
N ASP A 84 3.31 5.89 -7.15
CA ASP A 84 4.57 6.40 -7.70
C ASP A 84 5.29 7.37 -6.73
N ARG A 85 4.53 8.27 -6.09
CA ARG A 85 5.07 9.23 -5.11
C ARG A 85 5.53 8.59 -3.82
N LEU A 86 5.04 7.40 -3.47
CA LEU A 86 5.41 6.67 -2.26
C LEU A 86 6.61 5.74 -2.45
N ILE A 87 6.99 5.43 -3.69
CA ILE A 87 8.17 4.60 -4.01
C ILE A 87 9.43 4.97 -3.22
N PRO A 88 9.79 6.26 -3.05
CA PRO A 88 11.01 6.63 -2.31
C PRO A 88 11.05 6.12 -0.86
N ILE A 89 9.90 5.89 -0.22
CA ILE A 89 9.84 5.42 1.17
C ILE A 89 9.64 3.89 1.28
N PHE A 90 9.17 3.22 0.23
CA PHE A 90 8.91 1.77 0.23
C PHE A 90 10.08 0.88 0.69
N PRO A 91 11.36 1.19 0.41
CA PRO A 91 12.47 0.41 0.96
C PRO A 91 12.48 0.28 2.49
N LYS A 92 11.86 1.22 3.21
CA LYS A 92 11.78 1.26 4.69
C LYS A 92 10.42 0.82 5.24
N VAL A 93 9.42 0.64 4.38
CA VAL A 93 8.05 0.23 4.76
C VAL A 93 8.01 -1.29 4.89
N GLU A 94 7.36 -1.79 5.93
CA GLU A 94 7.21 -3.22 6.16
C GLU A 94 5.87 -3.77 5.70
N GLN A 95 4.81 -2.98 5.84
CA GLN A 95 3.46 -3.45 5.59
C GLN A 95 2.59 -2.36 4.96
N ILE A 96 1.80 -2.77 3.98
CA ILE A 96 0.69 -1.97 3.45
C ILE A 96 -0.62 -2.67 3.80
N GLN A 97 -1.53 -1.91 4.41
CA GLN A 97 -2.89 -2.33 4.70
C GLN A 97 -3.81 -1.74 3.64
N LEU A 98 -4.48 -2.58 2.86
CA LEU A 98 -5.34 -2.11 1.76
C LEU A 98 -6.70 -1.57 2.25
N ASN A 99 -6.95 -1.65 3.56
CA ASN A 99 -8.23 -1.42 4.20
C ASN A 99 -8.63 0.06 4.18
N GLY A 100 -9.93 0.28 4.24
CA GLY A 100 -10.52 1.60 4.36
C GLY A 100 -12.03 1.49 4.56
N GLY A 101 -12.78 2.42 3.99
CA GLY A 101 -14.23 2.34 3.90
C GLY A 101 -14.73 1.45 2.77
N GLY A 102 -13.95 1.26 1.70
CA GLY A 102 -14.33 0.46 0.54
C GLY A 102 -13.95 -1.03 0.59
N GLU A 103 -14.27 -1.74 -0.50
CA GLU A 103 -13.80 -3.08 -0.80
C GLU A 103 -12.51 -3.00 -1.64
N PRO A 104 -11.36 -3.44 -1.10
CA PRO A 104 -10.06 -3.32 -1.76
C PRO A 104 -10.01 -3.97 -3.14
N PHE A 105 -10.67 -5.12 -3.32
CA PHE A 105 -10.61 -5.87 -4.59
C PHE A 105 -11.48 -5.28 -5.71
N LEU A 106 -12.21 -4.19 -5.46
CA LEU A 106 -12.83 -3.37 -6.50
C LEU A 106 -11.87 -2.32 -7.11
N ALA A 107 -10.68 -2.15 -6.54
CA ALA A 107 -9.73 -1.15 -7.00
C ALA A 107 -9.19 -1.46 -8.40
N LYS A 108 -9.23 -0.45 -9.28
CA LYS A 108 -8.68 -0.55 -10.64
C LYS A 108 -7.15 -0.55 -10.58
N GLY A 109 -6.52 -1.55 -11.19
CA GLY A 109 -5.06 -1.66 -11.26
C GLY A 109 -4.41 -2.03 -9.92
N LEU A 110 -5.17 -2.66 -9.01
CA LEU A 110 -4.63 -3.13 -7.74
C LEU A 110 -3.45 -4.08 -7.96
N GLU A 111 -3.54 -4.97 -8.95
CA GLU A 111 -2.52 -5.97 -9.24
C GLU A 111 -1.16 -5.33 -9.53
N ASP A 112 -1.16 -4.27 -10.34
CA ASP A 112 0.07 -3.54 -10.65
C ASP A 112 0.68 -2.91 -9.38
N ALA A 113 -0.17 -2.42 -8.45
CA ALA A 113 0.28 -1.89 -7.17
C ALA A 113 0.84 -2.99 -6.25
N LEU A 114 0.19 -4.17 -6.21
CA LEU A 114 0.65 -5.33 -5.45
C LEU A 114 2.03 -5.81 -5.96
N GLU A 115 2.25 -5.83 -7.27
CA GLU A 115 3.56 -6.15 -7.87
C GLU A 115 4.65 -5.16 -7.41
N VAL A 116 4.33 -3.86 -7.39
CA VAL A 116 5.23 -2.83 -6.85
C VAL A 116 5.55 -3.13 -5.39
N TYR A 117 4.55 -3.35 -4.53
CA TYR A 117 4.78 -3.60 -3.10
C TYR A 117 5.62 -4.87 -2.85
N SER A 118 5.31 -5.95 -3.56
CA SER A 118 6.03 -7.22 -3.51
C SER A 118 7.51 -7.03 -3.87
N SER A 119 7.81 -6.21 -4.88
CA SER A 119 9.19 -5.91 -5.29
C SER A 119 10.05 -5.23 -4.22
N PHE A 120 9.44 -4.60 -3.20
CA PHE A 120 10.11 -4.02 -2.03
C PHE A 120 10.04 -4.92 -0.78
N ASN A 121 9.61 -6.18 -0.92
CA ASN A 121 9.36 -7.12 0.18
C ASN A 121 8.38 -6.55 1.22
N ILE A 122 7.35 -5.81 0.79
CA ILE A 122 6.32 -5.25 1.66
C ILE A 122 5.25 -6.31 1.88
N ARG A 123 4.90 -6.58 3.14
CA ARG A 123 3.77 -7.46 3.47
C ARG A 123 2.46 -6.75 3.17
N ILE A 124 1.52 -7.48 2.60
CA ILE A 124 0.21 -6.94 2.24
C ILE A 124 -0.82 -7.57 3.17
N THR A 125 -1.64 -6.74 3.80
CA THR A 125 -2.75 -7.19 4.65
C THR A 125 -4.02 -6.52 4.21
N THR A 126 -5.13 -7.26 4.23
CA THR A 126 -6.43 -6.70 3.85
C THR A 126 -7.58 -7.35 4.60
N THR A 127 -8.68 -6.63 4.68
CA THR A 127 -10.00 -7.01 5.16
C THR A 127 -10.93 -6.81 3.98
N THR A 128 -11.64 -7.87 3.60
CA THR A 128 -12.44 -7.95 2.38
C THR A 128 -13.70 -8.74 2.66
N ASN A 129 -14.76 -8.48 1.90
CA ASN A 129 -15.98 -9.28 1.91
C ASN A 129 -15.86 -10.58 1.07
N LEU A 130 -14.72 -10.81 0.42
CA LEU A 130 -14.37 -11.98 -0.41
C LEU A 130 -15.20 -12.18 -1.68
N LEU A 131 -16.10 -11.26 -2.05
CA LEU A 131 -16.93 -11.41 -3.25
C LEU A 131 -16.19 -11.08 -4.56
N HIS A 132 -15.06 -10.40 -4.47
CA HIS A 132 -14.24 -9.98 -5.61
C HIS A 132 -12.81 -10.52 -5.58
N LEU A 133 -12.53 -11.53 -4.75
CA LEU A 133 -11.22 -12.19 -4.74
C LEU A 133 -11.06 -13.05 -6.00
N THR A 134 -10.06 -12.75 -6.83
CA THR A 134 -9.79 -13.50 -8.06
C THR A 134 -8.47 -14.28 -7.96
N HIS A 135 -8.33 -15.32 -8.78
CA HIS A 135 -7.07 -16.06 -8.90
C HIS A 135 -5.88 -15.16 -9.27
N ARG A 136 -6.11 -14.07 -10.00
CA ARG A 136 -5.03 -13.14 -10.37
C ARG A 136 -4.44 -12.44 -9.16
N ILE A 137 -5.28 -11.99 -8.24
CA ILE A 137 -4.87 -11.31 -6.99
C ILE A 137 -4.08 -12.28 -6.08
N LEU A 138 -4.43 -13.57 -6.08
CA LEU A 138 -3.77 -14.59 -5.26
C LEU A 138 -2.37 -14.98 -5.74
N ASN A 139 -2.02 -14.68 -6.99
CA ASN A 139 -0.77 -15.12 -7.62
C ASN A 139 0.19 -13.95 -7.94
N VAL A 140 0.01 -12.80 -7.28
CA VAL A 140 0.94 -11.65 -7.36
C VAL A 140 2.15 -11.83 -6.45
#